data_AF-A0A419WJP3-F1
#
_entry.id   AF-A0A419WJP3-F1
#
_cell.length_a   1.000
_cell.length_b   1.000
_cell.length_c   1.000
_cell.angle_alpha   90.00
_cell.angle_beta   90.00
_cell.angle_gamma   90.00
#
_symmetry.space_group_name_H-M   'P 1'
#
loop_
_entity.id
_entity.type
_entity.pdbx_description
1 polymer ?
#
loop_
_entity_poly.entity_id
_entity_poly.type
_entity_poly.pdbx_seq_one_letter_code
_entity_poly.pdbx_strand_id
1 'polypeptide(L)'
;MTDDRDDRKRWNERYNDADFELPSDPIPALERRLETLPDGRALDVATGTGRNAVFLAAAGYDVDAVDVSDEALERAQRRAAERGVDDNVDWARADLAEYDFERDTYDVIAIGFFAALEHLPDIKEALAPGGVLVYEHHLRSSDPVDAGPSGDRYRYRSNDLLRACLDLTVLSYEERRRTVTDGTAAVATIVARNSSGGAQSYPHLESEGFESGDADPA
;
A
#
# COMPACT_ATOMS: atom_id res chain seq x y z
N MET A 1 21.17 -7.57 -5.76
CA MET A 1 20.93 -8.07 -7.13
C MET A 1 20.64 -9.55 -7.04
N THR A 2 19.40 -9.88 -6.69
CA THR A 2 18.81 -11.18 -7.03
C THR A 2 18.40 -11.06 -8.50
N ASP A 3 18.66 -12.07 -9.32
CA ASP A 3 18.35 -12.09 -10.75
C ASP A 3 16.82 -11.99 -10.96
N ASP A 4 16.33 -11.12 -11.87
CA ASP A 4 14.88 -10.94 -12.17
C ASP A 4 14.16 -12.29 -12.42
N ARG A 5 14.88 -13.23 -13.05
CA ARG A 5 14.38 -14.60 -13.28
C ARG A 5 14.10 -15.38 -12.00
N ASP A 6 14.80 -15.09 -10.91
CA ASP A 6 14.65 -15.77 -9.62
C ASP A 6 13.42 -15.25 -8.86
N ASP A 7 13.19 -13.94 -8.86
CA ASP A 7 12.06 -13.32 -8.16
C ASP A 7 10.72 -13.61 -8.86
N ARG A 8 10.67 -13.51 -10.18
CA ARG A 8 9.47 -13.92 -10.95
C ARG A 8 9.11 -15.38 -10.70
N LYS A 9 10.09 -16.28 -10.82
CA LYS A 9 9.87 -17.72 -10.64
C LYS A 9 9.35 -18.01 -9.24
N ARG A 10 9.99 -17.43 -8.21
CA ARG A 10 9.60 -17.58 -6.81
C ARG A 10 8.15 -17.13 -6.58
N TRP A 11 7.75 -15.98 -7.12
CA TRP A 11 6.40 -15.47 -6.91
C TRP A 11 5.35 -16.22 -7.73
N ASN A 12 5.64 -16.60 -8.99
CA ASN A 12 4.76 -17.48 -9.76
C ASN A 12 4.54 -18.84 -9.09
N GLU A 13 5.59 -19.44 -8.50
CA GLU A 13 5.45 -20.69 -7.72
C GLU A 13 4.55 -20.47 -6.50
N ARG A 14 4.73 -19.36 -5.79
CA ARG A 14 3.92 -19.04 -4.61
C ARG A 14 2.46 -18.75 -4.95
N TYR A 15 2.20 -18.00 -6.02
CA TYR A 15 0.85 -17.71 -6.51
C TYR A 15 0.25 -18.86 -7.32
N ASN A 16 0.96 -19.94 -7.60
CA ASN A 16 0.36 -21.17 -8.12
C ASN A 16 -0.18 -22.07 -7.02
N ASP A 17 0.28 -21.89 -5.79
CA ASP A 17 -0.27 -22.59 -4.63
C ASP A 17 -1.73 -22.15 -4.42
N ALA A 18 -2.63 -23.13 -4.35
CA ALA A 18 -4.05 -22.89 -4.12
C ALA A 18 -4.34 -22.47 -2.67
N ASP A 19 -3.47 -22.85 -1.74
CA ASP A 19 -3.57 -22.48 -0.32
C ASP A 19 -2.96 -21.09 -0.04
N PHE A 20 -2.29 -20.49 -1.03
CA PHE A 20 -1.78 -19.13 -0.91
C PHE A 20 -2.83 -18.11 -1.32
N GLU A 21 -3.56 -17.63 -0.32
CA GLU A 21 -4.49 -16.51 -0.45
C GLU A 21 -3.97 -15.29 0.32
N LEU A 22 -4.03 -14.14 -0.36
CA LEU A 22 -3.79 -12.84 0.26
C LEU A 22 -5.13 -12.19 0.62
N PRO A 23 -5.15 -11.28 1.62
CA PRO A 23 -6.34 -10.51 1.95
C PRO A 23 -6.97 -9.86 0.73
N SER A 24 -8.29 -9.97 0.59
CA SER A 24 -9.06 -9.36 -0.50
C SER A 24 -9.35 -7.88 -0.27
N ASP A 25 -9.33 -7.44 0.99
CA ASP A 25 -9.61 -6.05 1.37
C ASP A 25 -8.38 -5.16 1.13
N PRO A 26 -8.59 -3.91 0.71
CA PRO A 26 -7.51 -2.95 0.51
C PRO A 26 -6.76 -2.66 1.81
N ILE A 27 -5.67 -1.91 1.73
CA ILE A 27 -5.04 -1.34 2.93
C ILE A 27 -6.11 -0.54 3.70
N PRO A 28 -6.34 -0.80 5.01
CA PRO A 28 -7.41 -0.13 5.75
C PRO A 28 -7.32 1.40 5.74
N ALA A 29 -6.09 1.95 5.69
CA ALA A 29 -5.90 3.39 5.59
C ALA A 29 -6.25 3.97 4.22
N LEU A 30 -6.17 3.16 3.15
CA LEU A 30 -6.59 3.54 1.81
C LEU A 30 -8.13 3.67 1.77
N GLU A 31 -8.82 2.67 2.30
CA GLU A 31 -10.29 2.67 2.39
C GLU A 31 -10.83 3.81 3.25
N ARG A 32 -10.31 3.97 4.48
CA ARG A 32 -10.77 5.04 5.40
C ARG A 32 -10.55 6.44 4.87
N ARG A 33 -9.61 6.64 3.96
CA ARG A 33 -9.24 7.96 3.44
C ARG A 33 -9.76 8.22 2.04
N LEU A 34 -10.50 7.29 1.41
CA LEU A 34 -10.89 7.39 0.02
C LEU A 34 -11.46 8.77 -0.35
N GLU A 35 -12.38 9.30 0.46
CA GLU A 35 -13.01 10.61 0.25
C GLU A 35 -12.08 11.83 0.42
N THR A 36 -10.88 11.60 0.97
CA THR A 36 -9.86 12.63 1.21
C THR A 36 -8.64 12.51 0.32
N LEU A 37 -8.55 11.43 -0.45
CA LEU A 37 -7.51 11.23 -1.45
C LEU A 37 -7.80 12.13 -2.66
N PRO A 38 -6.76 12.61 -3.37
CA PRO A 38 -6.97 13.26 -4.66
C PRO A 38 -7.50 12.26 -5.68
N ASP A 39 -8.51 12.66 -6.45
CA ASP A 39 -8.99 11.90 -7.60
C ASP A 39 -7.94 11.92 -8.73
N GLY A 40 -7.95 10.90 -9.58
CA GLY A 40 -7.13 10.86 -10.80
C GLY A 40 -6.45 9.52 -11.00
N ARG A 41 -5.14 9.55 -11.21
CA ARG A 41 -4.38 8.34 -11.58
C ARG A 41 -3.74 7.70 -10.35
N ALA A 42 -3.84 6.38 -10.24
CA ALA A 42 -3.26 5.63 -9.14
C ALA A 42 -2.22 4.60 -9.60
N LEU A 43 -1.26 4.30 -8.72
CA LEU A 43 -0.29 3.22 -8.88
C LEU A 43 -0.41 2.22 -7.73
N ASP A 44 -0.62 0.93 -8.02
CA ASP A 44 -0.52 -0.17 -7.04
C ASP A 44 0.79 -0.93 -7.26
N VAL A 45 1.78 -0.67 -6.40
CA VAL A 45 3.13 -1.24 -6.50
C VAL A 45 3.18 -2.63 -5.89
N ALA A 46 3.67 -3.61 -6.66
CA ALA A 46 3.62 -5.02 -6.31
C ALA A 46 2.18 -5.44 -5.94
N THR A 47 1.27 -5.22 -6.90
CA THR A 47 -0.18 -5.31 -6.73
C THR A 47 -0.65 -6.69 -6.26
N GLY A 48 0.14 -7.74 -6.51
CA GLY A 48 -0.21 -9.11 -6.23
C GLY A 48 -1.53 -9.48 -6.89
N THR A 49 -2.54 -9.79 -6.08
CA THR A 49 -3.87 -10.19 -6.57
C THR A 49 -4.87 -9.02 -6.65
N GLY A 50 -4.36 -7.79 -6.73
CA GLY A 50 -5.15 -6.60 -7.10
C GLY A 50 -5.99 -5.97 -6.00
N ARG A 51 -5.76 -6.27 -4.72
CA ARG A 51 -6.67 -5.82 -3.63
C ARG A 51 -6.82 -4.29 -3.55
N ASN A 52 -5.74 -3.53 -3.79
CA ASN A 52 -5.81 -2.07 -3.81
C ASN A 52 -6.20 -1.57 -5.20
N ALA A 53 -5.60 -2.12 -6.26
CA ALA A 53 -5.91 -1.74 -7.64
C ALA A 53 -7.41 -1.85 -7.95
N VAL A 54 -8.03 -2.99 -7.64
CA VAL A 54 -9.47 -3.22 -7.85
C VAL A 54 -10.33 -2.31 -6.98
N PHE A 55 -9.89 -2.00 -5.76
CA PHE A 55 -10.60 -1.06 -4.88
C PHE A 55 -10.58 0.37 -5.44
N LEU A 56 -9.41 0.85 -5.88
CA LEU A 56 -9.26 2.19 -6.46
C LEU A 56 -9.98 2.31 -7.80
N ALA A 57 -9.89 1.29 -8.66
CA ALA A 57 -10.63 1.24 -9.93
C ALA A 57 -12.15 1.29 -9.72
N ALA A 58 -12.66 0.60 -8.70
CA ALA A 58 -14.07 0.67 -8.30
C ALA A 58 -14.48 2.04 -7.76
N ALA A 59 -13.52 2.81 -7.23
CA ALA A 59 -13.73 4.19 -6.80
C ALA A 59 -13.55 5.22 -7.93
N GLY A 60 -13.29 4.78 -9.16
CA GLY A 60 -13.21 5.65 -10.35
C GLY A 60 -11.81 6.16 -10.69
N TYR A 61 -10.75 5.59 -10.11
CA TYR A 61 -9.38 5.90 -10.48
C TYR A 61 -8.95 5.15 -11.75
N ASP A 62 -8.11 5.78 -12.56
CA ASP A 62 -7.33 5.11 -13.60
C ASP A 62 -6.09 4.49 -12.95
N VAL A 63 -5.99 3.18 -12.90
CA VAL A 63 -4.98 2.49 -12.09
C VAL A 63 -3.92 1.82 -12.95
N ASP A 64 -2.65 2.13 -12.72
CA ASP A 64 -1.54 1.29 -13.15
C ASP A 64 -1.24 0.28 -12.03
N ALA A 65 -1.25 -1.01 -12.33
CA ALA A 65 -1.05 -2.08 -11.35
C ALA A 65 0.14 -2.96 -11.79
N VAL A 66 1.21 -2.94 -11.00
CA VAL A 66 2.50 -3.54 -11.38
C VAL A 66 2.81 -4.74 -10.49
N ASP A 67 3.13 -5.88 -11.10
CA ASP A 67 3.71 -7.02 -10.38
C ASP A 67 4.68 -7.81 -11.27
N VAL A 68 5.64 -8.50 -10.67
CA VAL A 68 6.57 -9.35 -11.41
C VAL A 68 5.91 -10.69 -11.81
N SER A 69 4.88 -11.11 -11.07
CA SER A 69 4.24 -12.42 -11.21
C SER A 69 3.09 -12.41 -12.23
N ASP A 70 3.25 -13.20 -13.29
CA ASP A 70 2.19 -13.47 -14.27
C ASP A 70 0.93 -14.03 -13.57
N GLU A 71 1.11 -15.00 -12.68
CA GLU A 71 0.03 -15.69 -11.96
C GLU A 71 -0.77 -14.75 -11.05
N ALA A 72 -0.08 -13.79 -10.42
CA ALA A 72 -0.71 -12.80 -9.56
C ALA A 72 -1.58 -11.85 -10.40
N LEU A 73 -1.04 -11.35 -11.51
CA LEU A 73 -1.75 -10.47 -12.44
C LEU A 73 -2.96 -11.16 -13.08
N GLU A 74 -2.84 -12.43 -13.47
CA GLU A 74 -3.99 -13.20 -13.98
C GLU A 74 -5.11 -13.33 -12.92
N ARG A 75 -4.75 -13.58 -11.66
CA ARG A 75 -5.72 -13.59 -10.55
C ARG A 75 -6.34 -12.21 -10.33
N ALA A 76 -5.54 -11.14 -10.43
CA ALA A 76 -5.99 -9.77 -10.24
C ALA A 76 -6.98 -9.33 -11.35
N GLN A 77 -6.65 -9.59 -12.61
CA GLN A 77 -7.50 -9.34 -13.78
C GLN A 77 -8.85 -10.05 -13.66
N ARG A 78 -8.86 -11.34 -13.26
CA ARG A 78 -10.13 -12.06 -13.03
C ARG A 78 -10.99 -11.38 -11.98
N ARG A 79 -10.40 -10.95 -10.86
CA ARG A 79 -11.13 -10.23 -9.80
C ARG A 79 -11.66 -8.88 -10.27
N ALA A 80 -10.89 -8.15 -11.06
CA ALA A 80 -11.31 -6.87 -11.64
C ALA A 80 -12.47 -7.06 -12.62
N ALA A 81 -12.39 -8.07 -13.48
CA ALA A 81 -13.44 -8.42 -14.43
C ALA A 81 -14.73 -8.87 -13.72
N GLU A 82 -14.63 -9.67 -12.66
CA GLU A 82 -15.77 -10.08 -11.81
C GLU A 82 -16.47 -8.88 -11.16
N ARG A 83 -15.74 -7.80 -10.88
CA ARG A 83 -16.29 -6.55 -10.34
C ARG A 83 -16.65 -5.51 -11.41
N GLY A 84 -16.38 -5.79 -12.69
CA GLY A 84 -16.67 -4.90 -13.81
C GLY A 84 -15.81 -3.62 -13.84
N VAL A 85 -14.58 -3.68 -13.33
CA VAL A 85 -13.66 -2.52 -13.23
C VAL A 85 -12.34 -2.71 -13.98
N ASP A 86 -12.19 -3.82 -14.70
CA ASP A 86 -10.95 -4.16 -15.42
C ASP A 86 -10.56 -3.11 -16.47
N ASP A 87 -11.54 -2.45 -17.11
CA ASP A 87 -11.31 -1.38 -18.09
C ASP A 87 -10.61 -0.14 -17.48
N ASN A 88 -10.60 0.01 -16.15
CA ASN A 88 -9.95 1.10 -15.43
C ASN A 88 -8.56 0.72 -14.89
N VAL A 89 -8.04 -0.47 -15.24
CA VAL A 89 -6.74 -0.95 -14.75
C VAL A 89 -5.81 -1.32 -15.89
N ASP A 90 -4.64 -0.71 -15.94
CA ASP A 90 -3.52 -1.14 -16.77
C ASP A 90 -2.62 -2.11 -15.97
N TRP A 91 -2.56 -3.36 -16.40
CA TRP A 91 -1.83 -4.43 -15.72
C TRP A 91 -0.43 -4.60 -16.32
N ALA A 92 0.59 -4.16 -15.59
CA ALA A 92 1.97 -4.20 -16.03
C ALA A 92 2.76 -5.32 -15.36
N ARG A 93 3.25 -6.27 -16.18
CA ARG A 93 4.21 -7.28 -15.71
C ARG A 93 5.63 -6.73 -15.78
N ALA A 94 6.20 -6.34 -14.64
CA ALA A 94 7.54 -5.77 -14.56
C ALA A 94 8.24 -6.09 -13.22
N ASP A 95 9.58 -6.18 -13.27
CA ASP A 95 10.42 -6.00 -12.08
C ASP A 95 10.47 -4.51 -11.76
N LEU A 96 10.29 -4.14 -10.49
CA LEU A 96 10.35 -2.75 -10.04
C LEU A 96 11.73 -2.12 -10.20
N ALA A 97 12.79 -2.92 -10.33
CA ALA A 97 14.12 -2.45 -10.68
C ALA A 97 14.22 -1.96 -12.14
N GLU A 98 13.30 -2.40 -13.02
CA GLU A 98 13.24 -2.02 -14.43
C GLU A 98 11.99 -1.18 -14.76
N TYR A 99 11.06 -1.06 -13.82
CA TYR A 99 9.84 -0.29 -14.00
C TYR A 99 10.15 1.21 -14.05
N ASP A 100 9.63 1.88 -15.08
CA ASP A 100 9.80 3.33 -15.24
C ASP A 100 8.73 4.06 -14.43
N PHE A 101 9.15 4.58 -13.27
CA PHE A 101 8.31 5.42 -12.42
C PHE A 101 8.20 6.82 -13.02
N GLU A 102 7.18 7.04 -13.87
CA GLU A 102 6.95 8.34 -14.50
C GLU A 102 6.76 9.43 -13.44
N ARG A 103 7.58 10.48 -13.51
CA ARG A 103 7.62 11.55 -12.50
C ARG A 103 6.32 12.35 -12.49
N ASP A 104 5.95 12.88 -11.33
CA ASP A 104 4.82 13.79 -11.15
C ASP A 104 3.48 13.29 -11.77
N THR A 105 3.25 11.97 -11.77
CA THR A 105 2.18 11.33 -12.55
C THR A 105 1.01 10.85 -11.70
N TYR A 106 1.27 10.35 -10.50
CA TYR A 106 0.24 9.64 -9.72
C TYR A 106 -0.31 10.50 -8.59
N ASP A 107 -1.63 10.62 -8.54
CA ASP A 107 -2.38 11.25 -7.46
C ASP A 107 -2.40 10.36 -6.21
N VAL A 108 -2.44 9.03 -6.40
CA VAL A 108 -2.38 8.06 -5.30
C VAL A 108 -1.38 6.94 -5.62
N ILE A 109 -0.49 6.62 -4.70
CA ILE A 109 0.36 5.42 -4.79
C ILE A 109 0.10 4.53 -3.58
N ALA A 110 -0.23 3.27 -3.82
CA ALA A 110 -0.45 2.26 -2.80
C ALA A 110 0.66 1.20 -2.81
N ILE A 111 1.16 0.83 -1.63
CA ILE A 111 2.11 -0.28 -1.46
C ILE A 111 1.68 -1.14 -0.27
N GLY A 112 1.43 -2.42 -0.51
CA GLY A 112 0.97 -3.34 0.54
C GLY A 112 1.90 -4.54 0.67
N PHE A 113 2.52 -4.72 1.84
CA PHE A 113 3.31 -5.91 2.20
C PHE A 113 4.48 -6.27 1.27
N PHE A 114 4.83 -5.39 0.33
CA PHE A 114 6.06 -5.46 -0.44
C PHE A 114 7.15 -4.59 0.22
N ALA A 115 8.41 -5.04 0.20
CA ALA A 115 9.53 -4.35 0.82
C ALA A 115 10.22 -3.42 -0.19
N ALA A 116 9.75 -2.18 -0.30
CA ALA A 116 10.06 -1.24 -1.37
C ALA A 116 11.02 -0.10 -0.96
N LEU A 117 11.65 -0.13 0.22
CA LEU A 117 12.47 1.01 0.68
C LEU A 117 13.58 1.39 -0.31
N GLU A 118 14.12 0.43 -1.07
CA GLU A 118 15.14 0.70 -2.08
C GLU A 118 14.61 1.45 -3.31
N HIS A 119 13.35 1.24 -3.68
CA HIS A 119 12.67 1.91 -4.80
C HIS A 119 11.89 3.15 -4.35
N LEU A 120 11.77 3.37 -3.03
CA LEU A 120 10.95 4.45 -2.49
C LEU A 120 11.36 5.85 -2.97
N PRO A 121 12.65 6.17 -3.22
CA PRO A 121 13.01 7.45 -3.85
C PRO A 121 12.31 7.67 -5.20
N ASP A 122 12.39 6.71 -6.12
CA ASP A 122 11.79 6.84 -7.45
C ASP A 122 10.25 6.86 -7.38
N ILE A 123 9.67 6.03 -6.50
CA ILE A 123 8.22 6.02 -6.23
C ILE A 123 7.73 7.38 -5.71
N LYS A 124 8.51 8.04 -4.83
CA LYS A 124 8.13 9.37 -4.33
C LYS A 124 8.22 10.45 -5.40
N GLU A 125 9.17 10.36 -6.31
CA GLU A 125 9.28 11.29 -7.45
C GLU A 125 8.14 11.08 -8.48
N ALA A 126 7.51 9.91 -8.48
CA ALA A 126 6.33 9.61 -9.30
C ALA A 126 5.04 10.23 -8.78
N LEU A 127 4.99 10.65 -7.51
CA LEU A 127 3.82 11.34 -6.95
C LEU A 127 3.66 12.71 -7.62
N ALA A 128 2.48 12.97 -8.18
CA ALA A 128 2.10 14.32 -8.60
C ALA A 128 2.19 15.31 -7.42
N PRO A 129 2.37 16.62 -7.67
CA PRO A 129 2.23 17.63 -6.62
C PRO A 129 0.88 17.53 -5.92
N GLY A 130 0.88 17.29 -4.61
CA GLY A 130 -0.32 17.04 -3.80
C GLY A 130 -0.75 15.57 -3.71
N GLY A 131 -0.09 14.68 -4.46
CA GLY A 131 -0.33 13.24 -4.48
C GLY A 131 -0.01 12.57 -3.15
N VAL A 132 -0.64 11.41 -2.91
CA VAL A 132 -0.62 10.71 -1.63
C VAL A 132 -0.06 9.29 -1.75
N LEU A 133 0.96 9.00 -0.96
CA LEU A 133 1.47 7.65 -0.73
C LEU A 133 0.72 7.01 0.44
N VAL A 134 0.21 5.80 0.25
CA VAL A 134 -0.32 4.91 1.28
C VAL A 134 0.51 3.63 1.31
N TYR A 135 1.25 3.40 2.40
CA TYR A 135 2.15 2.26 2.50
C TYR A 135 1.93 1.50 3.83
N GLU A 136 1.53 0.23 3.74
CA GLU A 136 1.47 -0.71 4.86
C GLU A 136 2.51 -1.85 4.69
N HIS A 137 3.31 -2.12 5.74
CA HIS A 137 4.30 -3.19 5.72
C HIS A 137 4.47 -3.89 7.07
N HIS A 138 5.08 -5.08 7.07
CA HIS A 138 5.34 -5.84 8.29
C HIS A 138 6.44 -5.21 9.15
N LEU A 139 6.20 -5.19 10.46
CA LEU A 139 7.18 -4.78 11.46
C LEU A 139 7.86 -5.98 12.13
N ARG A 140 9.07 -5.73 12.61
CA ARG A 140 9.71 -6.53 13.65
C ARG A 140 8.99 -6.27 14.96
N SER A 141 8.73 -7.34 15.71
CA SER A 141 8.02 -7.28 16.99
C SER A 141 8.77 -8.10 18.02
N SER A 142 8.93 -7.55 19.22
CA SER A 142 9.35 -8.32 20.40
C SER A 142 8.23 -9.20 20.93
N ASP A 143 6.97 -8.79 20.72
CA ASP A 143 5.80 -9.59 21.04
C ASP A 143 5.59 -10.67 19.97
N PRO A 144 5.15 -11.87 20.36
CA PRO A 144 4.82 -12.92 19.40
C PRO A 144 3.71 -12.46 18.45
N VAL A 145 3.86 -12.83 17.17
CA VAL A 145 2.90 -12.61 16.10
C VAL A 145 2.77 -13.88 15.28
N ASP A 146 1.55 -14.19 14.85
CA ASP A 146 1.20 -15.44 14.17
C ASP A 146 1.37 -15.33 12.65
N ALA A 147 1.37 -14.10 12.11
CA ALA A 147 1.34 -13.85 10.69
C ALA A 147 2.48 -12.93 10.17
N GLY A 148 2.72 -13.04 8.87
CA GLY A 148 3.76 -12.33 8.12
C GLY A 148 5.03 -13.17 7.88
N PRO A 149 6.10 -12.56 7.38
CA PRO A 149 7.35 -13.26 7.06
C PRO A 149 7.94 -13.98 8.27
N SER A 150 8.47 -15.19 8.06
CA SER A 150 9.06 -16.04 9.11
C SER A 150 10.36 -15.51 9.70
N GLY A 151 10.90 -14.41 9.19
CA GLY A 151 12.11 -13.77 9.70
C GLY A 151 12.20 -12.27 9.41
N ASP A 152 13.24 -11.67 9.96
CA ASP A 152 13.47 -10.22 9.98
C ASP A 152 13.88 -9.60 8.63
N ARG A 153 14.23 -10.45 7.64
CA ARG A 153 14.70 -9.97 6.33
C ARG A 153 13.68 -9.07 5.63
N TYR A 154 12.39 -9.39 5.76
CA TYR A 154 11.29 -8.67 5.13
C TYR A 154 10.40 -7.97 6.15
N ARG A 155 10.99 -7.58 7.29
CA ARG A 155 10.30 -6.84 8.35
C ARG A 155 11.07 -5.57 8.64
N TYR A 156 10.37 -4.44 8.60
CA TYR A 156 10.93 -3.14 8.96
C TYR A 156 11.14 -3.03 10.46
N ARG A 157 12.17 -2.29 10.84
CA ARG A 157 12.36 -1.89 12.23
C ARG A 157 11.40 -0.74 12.54
N SER A 158 11.21 -0.48 13.84
CA SER A 158 10.41 0.65 14.28
C SER A 158 10.94 1.95 13.68
N ASN A 159 10.01 2.72 13.13
CA ASN A 159 10.17 4.00 12.45
C ASN A 159 11.02 3.97 11.16
N ASP A 160 11.37 2.81 10.60
CA ASP A 160 12.08 2.78 9.31
C ASP A 160 11.22 3.44 8.22
N LEU A 161 9.93 3.07 8.17
CA LEU A 161 8.98 3.63 7.20
C LEU A 161 8.71 5.12 7.45
N LEU A 162 8.58 5.55 8.71
CA LEU A 162 8.45 6.96 9.05
C LEU A 162 9.65 7.77 8.56
N ARG A 163 10.87 7.34 8.91
CA ARG A 163 12.11 8.05 8.55
C ARG A 163 12.29 8.16 7.04
N ALA A 164 11.90 7.12 6.30
CA ALA A 164 12.01 7.09 4.85
C ALA A 164 11.05 8.06 4.12
N CYS A 165 10.04 8.58 4.82
CA CYS A 165 9.03 9.50 4.28
C CYS A 165 9.03 10.88 4.95
N LEU A 166 10.04 11.24 5.73
CA LEU A 166 10.12 12.56 6.40
C LEU A 166 10.38 13.73 5.43
N ASP A 167 10.71 13.43 4.18
CA ASP A 167 10.78 14.38 3.07
C ASP A 167 9.41 14.65 2.43
N LEU A 168 8.40 13.86 2.76
CA LEU A 168 6.99 14.14 2.48
C LEU A 168 6.31 14.74 3.71
N THR A 169 5.10 15.27 3.54
CA THR A 169 4.25 15.55 4.70
C THR A 169 3.57 14.27 5.16
N VAL A 170 3.90 13.83 6.37
CA VAL A 170 3.21 12.73 7.02
C VAL A 170 1.83 13.18 7.52
N LEU A 171 0.76 12.62 6.92
CA LEU A 171 -0.63 12.86 7.33
C LEU A 171 -1.08 11.94 8.46
N SER A 172 -0.55 10.72 8.49
CA SER A 172 -0.67 9.79 9.62
C SER A 172 0.41 8.73 9.57
N TYR A 173 0.87 8.31 10.75
CA TYR A 173 1.76 7.17 10.93
C TYR A 173 1.29 6.34 12.10
N GLU A 174 1.19 5.02 11.92
CA GLU A 174 0.75 4.10 12.97
C GLU A 174 1.59 2.82 12.92
N GLU A 175 2.12 2.41 14.07
CA GLU A 175 2.68 1.07 14.28
C GLU A 175 1.76 0.32 15.24
N ARG A 176 1.24 -0.83 14.81
CA ARG A 176 0.22 -1.56 15.56
C ARG A 176 0.32 -3.06 15.38
N ARG A 177 -0.25 -3.78 16.33
CA ARG A 177 -0.69 -5.16 16.13
C ARG A 177 -2.11 -5.15 15.60
N ARG A 178 -2.41 -5.97 14.59
CA ARG A 178 -3.75 -6.12 14.04
C ARG A 178 -4.15 -7.59 13.97
N THR A 179 -5.41 -7.86 14.21
CA THR A 179 -6.01 -9.17 13.96
C THR A 179 -6.04 -9.43 12.45
N VAL A 180 -5.64 -10.64 12.06
CA VAL A 180 -5.76 -11.20 10.72
C VAL A 180 -6.44 -12.56 10.83
N THR A 181 -6.82 -13.18 9.71
CA THR A 181 -7.55 -14.46 9.67
C THR A 181 -6.95 -15.52 10.59
N ASP A 182 -5.62 -15.64 10.59
CA ASP A 182 -4.88 -16.69 11.32
C ASP A 182 -4.10 -16.16 12.53
N GLY A 183 -4.58 -15.09 13.17
CA GLY A 183 -4.02 -14.58 14.43
C GLY A 183 -3.65 -13.11 14.38
N THR A 184 -2.41 -12.77 14.77
CA THR A 184 -1.96 -11.37 14.88
C THR A 184 -0.78 -11.07 13.98
N ALA A 185 -0.77 -9.88 13.36
CA ALA A 185 0.39 -9.34 12.65
C ALA A 185 0.81 -7.98 13.24
N ALA A 186 2.12 -7.73 13.32
CA ALA A 186 2.66 -6.39 13.58
C ALA A 186 2.92 -5.66 12.25
N VAL A 187 2.36 -4.47 12.11
CA VAL A 187 2.42 -3.67 10.87
C VAL A 187 2.67 -2.20 11.16
N ALA A 188 3.35 -1.53 10.22
CA ALA A 188 3.41 -0.08 10.13
C ALA A 188 2.53 0.37 8.96
N THR A 189 1.83 1.47 9.13
CA THR A 189 1.11 2.16 8.05
C THR A 189 1.49 3.63 8.05
N ILE A 190 1.87 4.15 6.88
CA ILE A 190 2.08 5.58 6.66
C ILE A 190 1.16 6.07 5.56
N VAL A 191 0.63 7.28 5.77
CA VAL A 191 -0.02 8.08 4.73
C VAL A 191 0.72 9.39 4.65
N ALA A 192 1.30 9.69 3.49
CA ALA A 192 2.14 10.87 3.31
C ALA A 192 1.84 11.56 1.98
N ARG A 193 1.96 12.89 1.96
CA ARG A 193 1.62 13.75 0.82
C ARG A 193 2.85 14.40 0.22
N ASN A 194 2.98 14.34 -1.09
CA ASN A 194 3.95 15.14 -1.84
C ASN A 194 3.52 16.61 -1.78
N SER A 195 4.19 17.41 -0.97
CA SER A 195 3.81 18.80 -0.70
C SER A 195 5.04 19.69 -0.77
N SER A 196 4.90 20.85 -1.41
CA SER A 196 5.99 21.80 -1.62
C SER A 196 5.87 23.01 -0.68
N GLY A 197 6.95 23.32 0.05
CA GLY A 197 7.01 24.42 1.02
C GLY A 197 6.30 24.04 2.33
N GLY A 198 6.80 24.50 3.47
CA GLY A 198 6.34 24.08 4.81
C GLY A 198 4.90 24.44 5.19
N ALA A 199 3.99 24.66 4.24
CA ALA A 199 2.57 24.92 4.41
C ALA A 199 1.76 24.11 3.38
N GLN A 200 0.63 23.54 3.80
CA GLN A 200 -0.30 22.85 2.90
C GLN A 200 -1.73 22.83 3.46
N SER A 201 -2.69 22.45 2.61
CA SER A 201 -4.05 22.10 3.00
C SER A 201 -4.13 20.66 3.53
N TYR A 202 -4.89 20.46 4.60
CA TYR A 202 -5.12 19.16 5.22
C TYR A 202 -6.57 18.72 5.01
N PRO A 203 -6.84 17.42 4.80
CA PRO A 203 -8.22 16.93 4.79
C PRO A 203 -8.93 17.22 6.11
N HIS A 204 -10.21 17.59 6.02
CA HIS A 204 -11.08 17.64 7.19
C HIS A 204 -11.58 16.24 7.50
N LEU A 205 -11.14 15.65 8.61
CA LEU A 205 -11.72 14.43 9.13
C LEU A 205 -12.87 14.83 10.05
N GLU A 206 -14.08 14.33 9.79
CA GLU A 206 -15.15 14.43 10.77
C GLU A 206 -14.69 13.72 12.05
N SER A 207 -14.81 14.40 13.19
CA SER A 207 -14.33 13.86 14.46
C SER A 207 -15.05 12.56 14.79
N GLU A 208 -14.30 11.46 14.95
CA GLU A 208 -14.78 10.35 15.78
C GLU A 208 -15.03 10.94 17.16
N GLY A 209 -16.29 10.92 17.60
CA GLY A 209 -16.74 11.63 18.78
C GLY A 209 -15.84 11.36 19.98
N PHE A 210 -15.07 12.36 20.41
CA PHE A 210 -14.58 12.38 21.77
C PHE A 210 -15.81 12.62 22.63
N GLU A 211 -16.41 11.55 23.14
CA GLU A 211 -17.31 11.65 24.29
C GLU A 211 -16.49 12.25 25.43
N SER A 212 -16.59 13.56 25.59
CA SER A 212 -16.14 14.24 26.79
C SER A 212 -16.98 13.67 27.93
N GLY A 213 -16.43 12.72 28.67
CA GLY A 213 -17.00 12.27 29.92
C GLY A 213 -17.23 13.49 30.79
N ASP A 214 -18.50 13.77 31.09
CA ASP A 214 -18.91 14.81 32.01
C ASP A 214 -18.11 14.67 33.31
N ALA A 215 -17.25 15.65 33.58
CA ALA A 215 -16.68 15.83 34.90
C ALA A 215 -17.80 16.37 35.80
N ASP A 216 -18.37 15.49 36.62
CA ASP A 216 -19.32 15.84 37.67
C ASP A 216 -18.65 16.81 38.66
N PRO A 217 -19.14 18.06 38.81
CA PRO A 217 -18.54 18.99 39.75
C PRO A 217 -18.99 18.65 41.18
N ALA A 218 -18.01 18.36 42.04
CA ALA A 218 -18.16 18.28 43.50
C ALA A 218 -18.26 19.67 44.14
#